data_AF-A0A445EII7-F1
#
_entry.id   AF-A0A445EII7-F1
#
_cell.length_a   1.000
_cell.length_b   1.000
_cell.length_c   1.000
_cell.angle_alpha   90.00
_cell.angle_beta   90.00
_cell.angle_gamma   90.00
#
_symmetry.space_group_name_H-M   'P 1'
#
loop_
_entity.id
_entity.type
_entity.pdbx_description
1 polymer ?
#
loop_
_entity_poly.entity_id
_entity_poly.type
_entity_poly.pdbx_seq_one_letter_code
_entity_poly.pdbx_strand_id
1 'polypeptide(L)'
;MVDNMEEVVERIEFLVSQKDILGLQRSTNDLKTKDNNLSSSSSSWRETTCLMEGKIYGREDDQQALIKIIHDRSESQLSVIPIVGMGGVGKTTLAKWAYSVAEGFDLKAWL
;
A
#
# COMPACT_ATOMS: atom_id res chain seq x y z
N MET A 1 -27.13 -2.41 -25.97
CA MET A 1 -27.20 -1.54 -24.76
C MET A 1 -27.87 -2.26 -23.60
N VAL A 2 -28.84 -3.16 -23.85
CA VAL A 2 -29.46 -4.03 -22.83
C VAL A 2 -28.52 -5.18 -22.42
N ASP A 3 -27.75 -5.72 -23.37
CA ASP A 3 -26.83 -6.87 -23.15
C ASP A 3 -25.74 -6.57 -22.11
N ASN A 4 -25.26 -5.32 -22.06
CA ASN A 4 -24.26 -4.89 -21.09
C ASN A 4 -24.80 -4.84 -19.65
N MET A 5 -26.12 -4.69 -19.48
CA MET A 5 -26.73 -4.66 -18.16
C MET A 5 -26.94 -6.07 -17.63
N GLU A 6 -27.26 -7.01 -18.52
CA GLU A 6 -27.39 -8.42 -18.21
C GLU A 6 -26.05 -9.01 -17.74
N GLU A 7 -24.95 -8.71 -18.44
CA GLU A 7 -23.59 -9.13 -18.04
C GLU A 7 -23.19 -8.61 -16.64
N VAL A 8 -23.54 -7.35 -16.31
CA VAL A 8 -23.23 -6.76 -15.01
C VAL A 8 -24.00 -7.45 -13.89
N VAL A 9 -25.27 -7.81 -14.13
CA VAL A 9 -26.10 -8.52 -13.15
C VAL A 9 -25.55 -9.92 -12.89
N GLU A 10 -25.21 -10.67 -13.94
CA GLU A 10 -24.59 -12.00 -13.81
C GLU A 10 -23.29 -11.93 -12.99
N ARG A 11 -22.47 -10.90 -13.21
CA ARG A 11 -21.23 -10.72 -12.47
C ARG A 11 -21.46 -10.41 -10.99
N ILE A 12 -22.51 -9.67 -10.66
CA ILE A 12 -22.88 -9.39 -9.27
C ILE A 12 -23.36 -10.67 -8.58
N GLU A 13 -24.22 -11.46 -9.22
CA GLU A 13 -24.72 -12.73 -8.67
C GLU A 13 -23.60 -13.74 -8.42
N PHE A 14 -22.65 -13.84 -9.36
CA PHE A 14 -21.43 -14.63 -9.18
C PHE A 14 -20.63 -14.19 -7.95
N LEU A 15 -20.40 -12.88 -7.79
CA LEU A 15 -19.65 -12.34 -6.65
C LEU A 15 -20.37 -12.57 -5.31
N VAL A 16 -21.70 -12.46 -5.29
CA VAL A 16 -22.52 -12.77 -4.09
C VAL A 16 -22.35 -14.23 -3.68
N SER A 17 -22.33 -15.15 -4.65
CA SER A 17 -22.13 -16.59 -4.39
C SER A 17 -20.74 -16.89 -3.82
N GLN A 18 -19.71 -16.22 -4.33
CA GLN A 18 -18.33 -16.37 -3.84
C GLN A 18 -18.13 -15.80 -2.42
N LYS A 19 -18.85 -14.73 -2.07
CA LYS A 19 -18.76 -14.08 -0.75
C LYS A 19 -19.05 -15.07 0.39
N ASP A 20 -20.01 -15.97 0.23
CA ASP A 20 -20.35 -16.98 1.26
C ASP A 20 -19.30 -18.10 1.35
N ILE A 21 -18.78 -18.56 0.20
CA ILE A 21 -17.70 -19.58 0.14
C ILE A 21 -16.43 -19.08 0.84
N LEU A 22 -16.12 -17.80 0.65
CA LEU A 22 -14.93 -17.16 1.21
C LEU A 22 -15.11 -16.67 2.66
N GLY A 23 -16.30 -16.83 3.25
CA GLY A 23 -16.58 -16.41 4.62
C GLY A 23 -16.46 -14.90 4.85
N LEU A 24 -16.69 -14.09 3.80
CA LEU A 24 -16.55 -12.64 3.88
C LEU A 24 -17.72 -12.03 4.64
N GLN A 25 -17.53 -11.78 5.93
CA GLN A 25 -18.49 -11.09 6.78
C GLN A 25 -18.28 -9.58 6.78
N ARG A 26 -19.39 -8.83 6.75
CA ARG A 26 -19.35 -7.38 6.94
C ARG A 26 -18.81 -7.10 8.34
N SER A 27 -17.73 -6.33 8.44
CA SER A 27 -17.29 -5.77 9.72
C SER A 27 -18.35 -4.76 10.18
N THR A 28 -19.38 -5.24 10.85
CA THR A 28 -20.29 -4.37 11.59
C THR A 28 -19.49 -3.83 12.76
N ASN A 29 -19.13 -2.54 12.71
CA ASN A 29 -18.69 -1.80 13.89
C ASN A 29 -19.87 -1.58 14.87
N ASP A 30 -20.82 -2.52 14.91
CA ASP A 30 -21.91 -2.54 15.85
C ASP A 30 -21.31 -2.94 17.19
N LEU A 31 -20.96 -1.89 17.94
CA LEU A 31 -21.11 -1.75 19.39
C LEU A 31 -21.47 -3.05 20.13
N LYS A 32 -20.56 -4.02 20.11
CA LYS A 32 -20.52 -5.09 21.11
C LYS A 32 -19.62 -4.58 22.21
N THR A 33 -20.32 -4.10 23.23
CA THR A 33 -19.94 -4.03 24.64
C THR A 33 -18.51 -4.49 24.92
N LYS A 34 -17.69 -3.52 25.34
CA LYS A 34 -16.38 -3.70 25.97
C LYS A 34 -16.41 -4.81 27.02
N ASP A 35 -15.94 -5.99 26.65
CA ASP A 35 -15.21 -6.88 27.51
C ASP A 35 -13.74 -6.45 27.51
N ASN A 36 -13.38 -5.81 28.62
CA ASN A 36 -12.03 -5.40 28.96
C ASN A 36 -11.14 -6.63 29.00
N ASN A 37 -10.18 -6.74 28.09
CA ASN A 37 -8.79 -7.20 28.31
C ASN A 37 -8.14 -7.65 27.00
N LEU A 38 -7.75 -6.70 26.16
CA LEU A 38 -6.47 -6.82 25.46
C LEU A 38 -5.98 -5.42 25.08
N SER A 39 -5.40 -4.74 26.05
CA SER A 39 -4.32 -3.79 25.76
C SER A 39 -3.13 -4.57 25.20
N SER A 40 -3.25 -5.11 24.00
CA SER A 40 -2.09 -5.25 23.14
C SER A 40 -1.88 -3.88 22.52
N SER A 41 -1.20 -3.03 23.28
CA SER A 41 -0.21 -2.13 22.69
C SER A 41 0.90 -2.98 22.07
N SER A 42 0.53 -3.84 21.12
CA SER A 42 1.45 -4.17 20.05
C SER A 42 1.60 -2.83 19.36
N SER A 43 2.77 -2.21 19.48
CA SER A 43 3.29 -1.46 18.34
C SER A 43 3.31 -2.45 17.18
N SER A 44 2.15 -2.69 16.57
CA SER A 44 1.99 -3.44 15.35
C SER A 44 2.67 -2.55 14.35
N TRP A 45 3.97 -2.77 14.21
CA TRP A 45 4.67 -2.40 13.00
C TRP A 45 3.80 -2.95 11.91
N ARG A 46 3.13 -2.03 11.20
CA ARG A 46 2.27 -2.42 10.10
C ARG A 46 3.23 -2.92 9.06
N GLU A 47 3.36 -4.23 8.99
CA GLU A 47 4.12 -4.89 7.95
C GLU A 47 3.58 -4.39 6.62
N THR A 48 4.49 -3.95 5.77
CA THR A 48 4.16 -3.54 4.42
C THR A 48 4.97 -4.40 3.48
N THR A 49 4.37 -4.84 2.39
CA THR A 49 5.08 -5.58 1.34
C THR A 49 5.89 -4.61 0.48
N CYS A 50 7.00 -5.07 -0.10
CA CYS A 50 7.75 -4.28 -1.08
C CYS A 50 7.04 -4.16 -2.44
N LEU A 51 5.94 -4.89 -2.65
CA LEU A 51 5.19 -4.91 -3.90
C LEU A 51 4.58 -3.54 -4.18
N MET A 52 4.96 -2.99 -5.32
CA MET A 52 4.40 -1.78 -5.91
C MET A 52 3.25 -2.20 -6.85
N GLU A 53 2.01 -2.06 -6.39
CA GLU A 53 0.83 -2.30 -7.21
C GLU A 53 0.27 -0.98 -7.75
N GLY A 54 0.14 -0.87 -9.07
CA GLY A 54 -0.45 0.29 -9.73
C GLY A 54 0.51 1.46 -9.97
N LYS A 55 -0.08 2.60 -10.35
CA LYS A 55 0.63 3.83 -10.72
C LYS A 55 0.39 4.93 -9.69
N ILE A 56 1.41 5.72 -9.38
CA ILE A 56 1.31 6.92 -8.55
C ILE A 56 0.98 8.10 -9.44
N TYR A 57 0.12 8.98 -8.95
CA TYR A 57 -0.28 10.21 -9.62
C TYR A 57 -0.13 11.40 -8.68
N GLY A 58 0.16 12.57 -9.23
CA GLY A 58 0.24 13.83 -8.49
C GLY A 58 1.47 13.95 -7.59
N ARG A 59 2.47 13.10 -7.79
CA ARG A 59 3.76 13.12 -7.07
C ARG A 59 4.94 13.03 -8.04
N GLU A 60 4.77 13.45 -9.28
CA GLU A 60 5.76 13.36 -10.34
C GLU A 60 7.03 14.15 -9.98
N ASP A 61 6.88 15.30 -9.33
CA ASP A 61 8.00 16.12 -8.85
C ASP A 61 8.79 15.42 -7.74
N ASP A 62 8.09 14.85 -6.75
CA ASP A 62 8.70 14.07 -5.68
C ASP A 62 9.46 12.86 -6.25
N GLN A 63 8.88 12.18 -7.24
CA GLN A 63 9.48 11.05 -7.95
C GLN A 63 10.80 11.44 -8.65
N GLN A 64 10.79 12.54 -9.40
CA GLN A 64 11.98 13.03 -10.10
C GLN A 64 13.09 13.46 -9.13
N ALA A 65 12.72 14.15 -8.06
CA ALA A 65 13.66 14.55 -7.02
C ALA A 65 14.33 13.32 -6.37
N LEU A 66 13.55 12.27 -6.09
CA LEU A 66 14.05 11.07 -5.46
C LEU A 66 15.01 10.28 -6.35
N ILE A 67 14.68 10.11 -7.64
CA ILE A 67 15.56 9.47 -8.64
C ILE A 67 16.90 10.21 -8.71
N LYS A 68 16.86 11.54 -8.75
CA LYS A 68 18.07 12.36 -8.80
C LYS A 68 18.97 12.13 -7.59
N ILE A 69 18.41 12.05 -6.39
CA ILE A 69 19.17 11.81 -5.15
C ILE A 69 19.73 10.39 -5.12
N ILE A 70 18.93 9.38 -5.50
CA ILE A 70 19.35 7.96 -5.49
C ILE A 70 20.52 7.71 -6.43
N HIS A 71 20.53 8.37 -7.61
CA HIS A 71 21.60 8.24 -8.58
C HIS A 71 22.72 9.27 -8.44
N ASP A 72 22.63 10.15 -7.45
CA ASP A 72 23.72 11.07 -7.14
C ASP A 72 24.88 10.29 -6.50
N ARG A 73 25.90 10.00 -7.31
CA ARG A 73 27.11 9.28 -6.90
C ARG A 73 28.06 10.17 -6.10
N SER A 74 27.53 10.89 -5.13
CA SER A 74 28.35 11.57 -4.14
C SER A 74 29.27 10.55 -3.46
N GLU A 75 30.51 10.94 -3.14
CA GLU A 75 31.54 10.04 -2.54
C GLU A 75 31.21 9.59 -1.10
N SER A 76 29.97 9.79 -0.64
CA SER A 76 29.53 9.37 0.69
C SER A 76 29.28 7.86 0.72
N GLN A 77 29.86 7.18 1.72
CA GLN A 77 29.66 5.74 1.92
C GLN A 77 28.23 5.39 2.38
N LEU A 78 27.47 6.39 2.86
CA LEU A 78 26.11 6.22 3.37
C LEU A 78 25.28 7.47 3.12
N SER A 79 24.09 7.29 2.54
CA SER A 79 23.09 8.34 2.33
C SER A 79 21.75 7.93 2.96
N VAL A 80 21.06 8.90 3.56
CA VAL A 80 19.75 8.71 4.20
C VAL A 80 18.75 9.71 3.62
N ILE A 81 17.62 9.21 3.09
CA ILE A 81 16.58 10.02 2.44
C ILE A 81 15.29 9.96 3.28
N PRO A 82 14.98 10.96 4.12
CA PRO A 82 13.77 10.95 4.92
C PRO A 82 12.53 11.33 4.08
N ILE A 83 11.45 10.55 4.20
CA ILE A 83 10.13 10.88 3.62
C ILE A 83 9.19 11.28 4.77
N VAL A 84 8.83 12.57 4.83
CA VAL A 84 8.05 13.16 5.92
C VAL A 84 6.70 13.72 5.43
N GLY A 85 5.72 13.82 6.34
CA GLY A 85 4.38 14.32 6.02
C GLY A 85 3.29 13.71 6.89
N MET A 86 2.07 14.22 6.76
CA MET A 86 0.90 13.78 7.54
C MET A 86 0.55 12.30 7.33
N GLY A 87 -0.23 11.72 8.25
CA GLY A 87 -0.78 10.37 8.09
C GLY A 87 -1.66 10.27 6.83
N GLY A 88 -1.65 9.11 6.17
CA GLY A 88 -2.49 8.86 4.98
C GLY A 88 -2.04 9.52 3.67
N VAL A 89 -1.03 10.39 3.66
CA VAL A 89 -0.57 11.11 2.45
C VAL A 89 0.19 10.24 1.42
N GLY A 90 0.35 8.94 1.67
CA GLY A 90 1.03 8.02 0.74
C GLY A 90 2.56 8.00 0.82
N LYS A 91 3.17 8.35 1.96
CA LYS A 91 4.64 8.28 2.16
C LYS A 91 5.22 6.90 1.83
N THR A 92 4.62 5.86 2.40
CA THR A 92 5.02 4.47 2.16
C THR A 92 4.84 4.08 0.70
N THR A 93 3.81 4.58 0.02
CA THR A 93 3.61 4.36 -1.42
C THR A 93 4.75 4.92 -2.24
N LEU A 94 5.22 6.14 -1.92
CA LEU A 94 6.37 6.74 -2.58
C LEU A 94 7.67 5.95 -2.31
N ALA A 95 7.87 5.47 -1.09
CA ALA A 95 9.01 4.63 -0.73
C ALA A 95 9.02 3.29 -1.48
N LYS A 96 7.86 2.64 -1.63
CA LYS A 96 7.73 1.40 -2.42
C LYS A 96 8.04 1.62 -3.90
N TRP A 97 7.59 2.74 -4.46
CA TRP A 97 7.90 3.10 -5.83
C TRP A 97 9.40 3.31 -6.03
N ALA A 98 10.03 4.05 -5.12
CA ALA A 98 11.47 4.27 -5.10
C ALA A 98 12.24 2.96 -5.07
N TYR A 99 11.86 2.04 -4.18
CA TYR A 99 12.46 0.73 -4.06
C TYR A 99 12.42 -0.07 -5.37
N SER A 100 11.29 0.01 -6.08
CA SER A 100 11.08 -0.63 -7.38
C SER A 100 12.01 -0.06 -8.46
N VAL A 101 12.12 1.26 -8.56
CA VAL A 101 12.88 1.94 -9.64
C VAL A 101 14.36 2.17 -9.31
N ALA A 102 14.79 1.98 -8.07
CA ALA A 102 16.17 2.19 -7.67
C ALA A 102 17.10 1.17 -8.34
N GLU A 103 17.91 1.58 -9.30
CA GLU A 103 18.87 0.70 -9.96
C GLU A 103 20.30 0.90 -9.43
N GLY A 104 21.19 -0.07 -9.67
CA GLY A 104 22.61 0.04 -9.30
C GLY A 104 22.95 -0.34 -7.86
N PHE A 105 22.03 -1.02 -7.15
CA PHE A 105 22.28 -1.60 -5.83
C PHE A 105 22.38 -3.12 -5.94
N ASP A 106 23.48 -3.70 -5.42
CA ASP A 106 23.68 -5.16 -5.41
C ASP A 106 22.66 -5.88 -4.52
N LEU A 107 22.22 -5.21 -3.45
CA LEU A 107 21.27 -5.72 -2.48
C LEU A 107 20.25 -4.65 -2.13
N LYS A 108 18.99 -5.06 -2.01
CA LYS A 108 17.89 -4.23 -1.52
C LYS A 108 17.11 -5.01 -0.46
N ALA A 109 16.68 -4.32 0.58
CA ALA A 109 15.88 -4.88 1.66
C ALA A 109 14.68 -3.98 1.97
N TRP A 110 13.56 -4.61 2.31
CA TRP A 110 12.35 -3.97 2.80
C TRP A 110 11.95 -4.66 4.11
N LEU A 111 11.72 -3.89 5.16
CA LEU A 111 11.43 -4.36 6.52
C LEU A 111 10.04 -3.93 6.97
#